data_AF-A0A1F7XAE6-F1
#
_entry.id   AF-A0A1F7XAE6-F1
#
_cell.length_a   1.000
_cell.length_b   1.000
_cell.length_c   1.000
_cell.angle_alpha   90.00
_cell.angle_beta   90.00
_cell.angle_gamma   90.00
#
_symmetry.space_group_name_H-M   'P 1'
#
loop_
_entity.id
_entity.type
_entity.pdbx_description
1 polymer ?
#
loop_
_entity_poly.entity_id
_entity_poly.type
_entity_poly.pdbx_seq_one_letter_code
_entity_poly.pdbx_strand_id
1 'polypeptide(L)'
;MNKAEEVESVKIANPEIKTSHPFEDKYFLEVIKKYAPEYIDRLKDTARPGISDNPDELESWEAGQIGRRKKQLPYESDYGYAVRVLYEETFSVNQFPKKPFKESNGLTVGGLISHFYTFTIVDGVNVAQCKDWEIEGDNLGQALANIEDMKRRGDLLTAVEEATNPIVIGGGYFPRLSTTIRGMKILREPKTTTYREDLDTYGFRLAKLFNQVEELSQPVQDPKIKEAVGFPIDRDLTRADALHYFWKRVGPKVINNNGAYKLEGEEGTQEGLTKLLFFRTHPEMQFLYKYMSPSGYLNENKKKV
;
A
#
# COMPACT_ATOMS: atom_id res chain seq x y z
N MET A 1 8.77 -3.38 43.25
CA MET A 1 8.78 -2.00 42.72
C MET A 1 9.06 -2.09 41.23
N ASN A 2 8.03 -1.86 40.42
CA ASN A 2 8.11 -1.85 38.97
C ASN A 2 8.92 -0.62 38.54
N LYS A 3 10.03 -0.83 37.84
CA LYS A 3 10.68 0.24 37.07
C LYS A 3 9.77 0.51 35.88
N ALA A 4 9.09 1.65 35.90
CA ALA A 4 8.46 2.20 34.71
C ALA A 4 9.58 2.39 33.67
N GLU A 5 9.45 1.69 32.54
CA GLU A 5 10.20 2.02 31.34
C GLU A 5 9.71 3.41 30.90
N GLU A 6 10.56 4.41 31.09
CA GLU A 6 10.38 5.72 30.46
C GLU A 6 10.29 5.47 28.95
N VAL A 7 9.10 5.72 28.39
CA VAL A 7 8.92 5.85 26.96
C VAL A 7 9.66 7.11 26.57
N GLU A 8 10.91 6.95 26.12
CA GLU A 8 11.68 8.01 25.49
C GLU A 8 10.81 8.54 24.33
N SER A 9 10.23 9.73 24.54
CA SER A 9 9.57 10.50 23.48
C SER A 9 10.62 10.74 22.40
N VAL A 10 10.58 9.95 21.33
CA VAL A 10 11.44 10.14 20.17
C VAL A 10 11.02 11.47 19.56
N LYS A 11 11.77 12.53 19.84
CA LYS A 11 11.73 13.75 19.05
C LYS A 11 12.09 13.33 17.63
N ILE A 12 11.09 13.25 16.75
CA ILE A 12 11.28 13.13 15.32
C ILE A 12 11.89 14.47 14.88
N ALA A 13 13.21 14.57 15.03
CA ALA A 13 13.96 15.58 14.32
C ALA A 13 13.61 15.38 12.84
N ASN A 14 13.27 16.46 12.17
CA ASN A 14 12.98 16.49 10.75
C ASN A 14 14.27 16.96 10.04
N PRO A 15 15.31 16.12 9.87
CA PRO A 15 16.35 16.42 8.91
C PRO A 15 15.70 16.27 7.52
N GLU A 16 16.11 17.09 6.55
CA GLU A 16 15.86 16.79 5.14
C GLU A 16 16.14 15.30 4.89
N ILE A 17 15.09 14.48 4.74
CA ILE A 17 15.26 13.04 4.60
C ILE A 17 15.80 12.81 3.18
N LYS A 18 17.13 12.86 3.03
CA LYS A 18 17.81 12.51 1.79
C LYS A 18 17.84 10.98 1.67
N THR A 19 16.81 10.42 1.05
CA THR A 19 16.82 9.02 0.64
C THR A 19 17.39 8.92 -0.76
N SER A 20 18.52 8.22 -0.96
CA SER A 20 18.95 7.82 -2.30
C SER A 20 18.06 6.67 -2.78
N HIS A 21 17.54 6.77 -4.00
CA HIS A 21 16.67 5.73 -4.54
C HIS A 21 17.48 4.48 -4.93
N PRO A 22 16.96 3.23 -4.84
CA PRO A 22 17.70 2.04 -5.25
C PRO A 22 18.15 2.09 -6.71
N PHE A 23 17.39 2.78 -7.57
CA PHE A 23 17.75 2.93 -9.00
C PHE A 23 18.84 3.97 -9.25
N GLU A 24 19.32 4.65 -8.21
CA GLU A 24 20.53 5.48 -8.23
C GLU A 24 21.71 4.76 -7.57
N ASP A 25 21.45 3.66 -6.87
CA ASP A 25 22.46 2.85 -6.23
C ASP A 25 23.18 1.99 -7.26
N LYS A 26 24.49 2.21 -7.38
CA LYS A 26 25.33 1.51 -8.36
C LYS A 26 25.29 -0.01 -8.16
N TYR A 27 25.26 -0.47 -6.91
CA TYR A 27 25.26 -1.90 -6.63
C TYR A 27 23.95 -2.55 -7.06
N PHE A 28 22.79 -1.96 -6.73
CA PHE A 28 21.50 -2.42 -7.21
C PHE A 28 21.44 -2.47 -8.75
N LEU A 29 21.92 -1.44 -9.44
CA LEU A 29 21.95 -1.43 -10.91
C LEU A 29 22.83 -2.55 -11.50
N GLU A 30 23.99 -2.84 -10.92
CA GLU A 30 24.83 -3.98 -11.35
C GLU A 30 24.13 -5.32 -11.12
N VAL A 31 23.41 -5.46 -10.00
CA VAL A 31 22.60 -6.66 -9.74
C VAL A 31 21.49 -6.81 -10.79
N ILE A 32 20.73 -5.75 -11.10
CA ILE A 32 19.69 -5.84 -12.15
C ILE A 32 20.31 -6.13 -13.52
N LYS A 33 21.49 -5.55 -13.83
CA LYS A 33 22.17 -5.80 -15.10
C LYS A 33 22.57 -7.27 -15.28
N LYS A 34 22.87 -7.96 -14.18
CA LYS A 34 23.15 -9.40 -14.16
C LYS A 34 21.90 -10.24 -14.46
N TYR A 35 20.74 -9.87 -13.91
CA TYR A 35 19.54 -10.72 -13.92
C TYR A 35 18.46 -10.34 -14.94
N ALA A 36 18.37 -9.07 -15.32
CA ALA A 36 17.36 -8.52 -16.22
C ALA A 36 17.88 -7.24 -16.93
N PRO A 37 18.95 -7.35 -17.74
CA PRO A 37 19.64 -6.21 -18.35
C PRO A 37 18.75 -5.32 -19.22
N GLU A 38 17.70 -5.87 -19.82
CA GLU A 38 16.75 -5.17 -20.69
C GLU A 38 15.92 -4.10 -19.96
N TYR A 39 15.89 -4.11 -18.64
CA TYR A 39 15.19 -3.11 -17.82
C TYR A 39 16.08 -1.94 -17.39
N ILE A 40 17.40 -2.02 -17.54
CA ILE A 40 18.34 -1.01 -17.02
C ILE A 40 18.04 0.39 -17.54
N ASP A 41 17.79 0.52 -18.84
CA ASP A 41 17.49 1.82 -19.42
C ASP A 41 16.12 2.34 -18.95
N ARG A 42 15.12 1.45 -18.82
CA ARG A 42 13.80 1.83 -18.32
C ARG A 42 13.84 2.34 -16.89
N LEU A 43 14.71 1.79 -16.04
CA LEU A 43 14.85 2.20 -14.64
C LEU A 43 15.33 3.67 -14.50
N LYS A 44 16.06 4.19 -15.49
CA LYS A 44 16.53 5.59 -15.49
C LYS A 44 15.37 6.58 -15.53
N ASP A 45 14.32 6.25 -16.30
CA ASP A 45 13.20 7.15 -16.59
C ASP A 45 11.98 6.93 -15.68
N THR A 46 12.07 6.00 -14.73
CA THR A 46 10.95 5.71 -13.82
C THR A 46 10.77 6.77 -12.74
N ALA A 47 9.51 6.99 -12.35
CA ALA A 47 9.18 7.85 -11.22
C ALA A 47 9.85 7.36 -9.93
N ARG A 48 10.28 8.31 -9.10
CA ARG A 48 10.86 8.08 -7.78
C ARG A 48 9.79 8.38 -6.73
N PRO A 49 9.53 7.49 -5.76
CA PRO A 49 8.61 7.77 -4.66
C PRO A 49 9.00 9.08 -3.95
N GLY A 50 8.07 10.03 -3.88
CA GLY A 50 8.25 11.33 -3.21
C GLY A 50 7.48 11.40 -1.88
N ILE A 51 7.95 12.16 -0.89
CA ILE A 51 7.16 12.40 0.33
C ILE A 51 6.04 13.40 0.00
N SER A 52 4.87 13.29 0.64
CA SER A 52 3.84 14.33 0.59
C SER A 52 4.37 15.67 1.12
N ASP A 53 3.72 16.78 0.77
CA ASP A 53 4.16 18.11 1.20
C ASP A 53 3.95 18.31 2.72
N ASN A 54 2.99 17.60 3.31
CA ASN A 54 2.65 17.63 4.73
C ASN A 54 2.52 16.20 5.29
N PRO A 55 3.65 15.48 5.48
CA PRO A 55 3.61 14.10 5.92
C PRO A 55 3.17 14.00 7.38
N ASP A 56 2.28 13.04 7.67
CA ASP A 56 1.95 12.70 9.05
C ASP A 56 3.10 11.94 9.73
N GLU A 57 2.94 11.61 11.02
CA GLU A 57 3.97 10.89 11.78
C GLU A 57 4.31 9.52 11.17
N LEU A 58 3.33 8.83 10.58
CA LEU A 58 3.51 7.50 9.99
C LEU A 58 4.31 7.58 8.69
N GLU A 59 3.94 8.50 7.79
CA GLU A 59 4.67 8.75 6.56
C GLU A 59 6.11 9.23 6.83
N SER A 60 6.27 10.17 7.77
CA SER A 60 7.59 10.68 8.16
C SER A 60 8.48 9.57 8.72
N TRP A 61 7.92 8.70 9.55
CA TRP A 61 8.64 7.55 10.09
C TRP A 61 9.06 6.56 8.99
N GLU A 62 8.17 6.28 8.04
CA GLU A 62 8.42 5.39 6.90
C GLU A 62 9.48 5.92 5.95
N ALA A 63 9.42 7.21 5.62
CA ALA A 63 10.44 7.89 4.85
C ALA A 63 11.82 7.75 5.53
N GLY A 64 11.87 7.84 6.87
CA GLY A 64 13.08 7.60 7.64
C GLY A 64 13.56 6.13 7.65
N GLN A 65 12.65 5.15 7.55
CA GLN A 65 13.01 3.73 7.54
C GLN A 65 13.43 3.22 6.16
N ILE A 66 12.96 3.84 5.07
CA ILE A 66 13.16 3.30 3.72
C ILE A 66 14.64 3.17 3.35
N GLY A 67 15.48 4.13 3.74
CA GLY A 67 16.93 4.08 3.49
C GLY A 67 17.64 2.91 4.20
N ARG A 68 17.06 2.39 5.30
CA ARG A 68 17.57 1.19 5.98
C ARG A 68 17.11 -0.07 5.28
N ARG A 69 15.83 -0.13 4.90
CA ARG A 69 15.24 -1.28 4.18
C ARG A 69 15.88 -1.45 2.80
N LYS A 70 16.30 -0.37 2.15
CA LYS A 70 16.94 -0.42 0.82
C LYS A 70 18.38 -0.95 0.80
N LYS A 71 18.98 -1.28 1.96
CA LYS A 71 20.33 -1.89 2.00
C LYS A 71 20.23 -3.40 1.93
N GLN A 72 21.21 -4.02 1.25
CA GLN A 72 21.35 -5.47 1.28
C GLN A 72 21.63 -5.95 2.72
N LEU A 73 20.96 -7.02 3.11
CA LEU A 73 21.18 -7.63 4.41
C LEU A 73 22.43 -8.53 4.36
N PRO A 74 23.19 -8.68 5.47
CA PRO A 74 24.46 -9.43 5.44
C PRO A 74 24.36 -10.89 4.97
N TYR A 75 23.18 -11.49 5.09
CA TYR A 75 22.89 -12.88 4.73
C TYR A 75 22.09 -13.01 3.43
N GLU A 76 21.80 -11.91 2.75
CA GLU A 76 20.94 -11.87 1.57
C GLU A 76 21.78 -11.97 0.29
N SER A 77 21.38 -12.86 -0.62
CA SER A 77 22.00 -12.95 -1.95
C SER A 77 21.67 -11.73 -2.81
N ASP A 78 22.48 -11.45 -3.83
CA ASP A 78 22.22 -10.38 -4.81
C ASP A 78 20.79 -10.47 -5.38
N TYR A 79 20.37 -11.68 -5.75
CA TYR A 79 19.03 -11.94 -6.28
C TYR A 79 17.94 -11.64 -5.25
N GLY A 80 18.09 -12.16 -4.03
CA GLY A 80 17.14 -11.94 -2.93
C GLY A 80 16.99 -10.45 -2.62
N TYR A 81 18.10 -9.73 -2.61
CA TYR A 81 18.15 -8.28 -2.45
C TYR A 81 17.35 -7.54 -3.53
N ALA A 82 17.56 -7.86 -4.81
CA ALA A 82 16.83 -7.23 -5.90
C ALA A 82 15.32 -7.49 -5.82
N VAL A 83 14.92 -8.75 -5.58
CA VAL A 83 13.51 -9.12 -5.44
C VAL A 83 12.87 -8.40 -4.26
N ARG A 84 13.53 -8.40 -3.10
CA ARG A 84 13.02 -7.74 -1.90
C ARG A 84 12.82 -6.25 -2.12
N VAL A 85 13.82 -5.55 -2.65
CA VAL A 85 13.73 -4.10 -2.90
C VAL A 85 12.58 -3.79 -3.86
N LEU A 86 12.43 -4.53 -4.96
CA LEU A 86 11.35 -4.31 -5.92
C LEU A 86 9.97 -4.66 -5.36
N TYR A 87 9.88 -5.74 -4.57
CA TYR A 87 8.66 -6.16 -3.91
C TYR A 87 8.21 -5.13 -2.87
N GLU A 88 9.13 -4.66 -2.01
CA GLU A 88 8.86 -3.62 -1.02
C GLU A 88 8.46 -2.29 -1.69
N GLU A 89 9.13 -1.89 -2.77
CA GLU A 89 8.75 -0.70 -3.53
C GLU A 89 7.34 -0.81 -4.12
N THR A 90 6.91 -2.00 -4.53
CA THR A 90 5.63 -2.19 -5.23
C THR A 90 4.46 -2.48 -4.29
N PHE A 91 4.70 -3.18 -3.17
CA PHE A 91 3.65 -3.68 -2.28
C PHE A 91 3.85 -3.32 -0.80
N SER A 92 4.97 -2.68 -0.44
CA SER A 92 5.24 -2.12 0.90
C SER A 92 4.85 -3.03 2.06
N VAL A 93 5.45 -4.23 2.12
CA VAL A 93 5.29 -5.11 3.29
C VAL A 93 6.37 -4.77 4.31
N ASN A 94 5.95 -4.32 5.50
CA ASN A 94 6.83 -4.11 6.64
C ASN A 94 7.30 -5.46 7.21
N GLN A 95 8.36 -6.03 6.64
CA GLN A 95 8.91 -7.30 7.13
C GLN A 95 9.73 -7.17 8.41
N PHE A 96 10.06 -5.94 8.84
CA PHE A 96 10.81 -5.66 10.06
C PHE A 96 10.09 -4.62 10.93
N PRO A 97 8.88 -4.94 11.41
CA PRO A 97 8.09 -3.97 12.13
C PRO A 97 8.78 -3.55 13.43
N LYS A 98 8.99 -2.24 13.60
CA LYS A 98 9.55 -1.63 14.80
C LYS A 98 8.52 -0.70 15.44
N LYS A 99 8.63 -0.50 16.75
CA LYS A 99 7.83 0.51 17.46
C LYS A 99 8.12 1.91 16.89
N PRO A 100 7.12 2.83 16.85
CA PRO A 100 5.76 2.65 17.38
C PRO A 100 4.81 1.88 16.44
N PHE A 101 5.06 1.85 15.12
CA PHE A 101 4.11 1.33 14.12
C PHE A 101 4.34 -0.15 13.76
N LYS A 102 4.49 -1.01 14.78
CA LYS A 102 4.80 -2.45 14.59
C LYS A 102 3.69 -3.22 13.85
N GLU A 103 2.47 -2.73 13.90
CA GLU A 103 1.31 -3.40 13.29
C GLU A 103 1.05 -2.94 11.85
N SER A 104 1.93 -2.10 11.29
CA SER A 104 1.70 -1.51 9.99
C SER A 104 2.16 -2.35 8.82
N ASN A 105 1.18 -2.99 8.17
CA ASN A 105 1.33 -3.92 7.06
C ASN A 105 0.93 -3.27 5.72
N GLY A 106 1.56 -2.17 5.29
CA GLY A 106 1.23 -1.56 4.00
C GLY A 106 1.30 -0.05 4.05
N LEU A 107 2.45 0.50 3.67
CA LEU A 107 2.80 1.90 3.95
C LEU A 107 3.05 2.73 2.70
N THR A 108 2.71 2.21 1.52
CA THR A 108 2.66 2.95 0.26
C THR A 108 1.29 2.78 -0.38
N VAL A 109 0.96 3.61 -1.36
CA VAL A 109 -0.20 3.41 -2.25
C VAL A 109 -0.26 1.96 -2.75
N GLY A 110 0.89 1.45 -3.20
CA GLY A 110 1.11 0.06 -3.62
C GLY A 110 0.64 -0.96 -2.59
N GLY A 111 1.11 -0.80 -1.34
CA GLY A 111 0.80 -1.71 -0.24
C GLY A 111 -0.62 -1.60 0.29
N LEU A 112 -1.17 -0.38 0.36
CA LEU A 112 -2.55 -0.15 0.79
C LEU A 112 -3.53 -0.87 -0.15
N ILE A 113 -3.34 -0.72 -1.46
CA ILE A 113 -4.22 -1.34 -2.44
C ILE A 113 -3.99 -2.84 -2.50
N SER A 114 -2.75 -3.31 -2.51
CA SER A 114 -2.49 -4.75 -2.66
C SER A 114 -3.03 -5.58 -1.49
N HIS A 115 -3.00 -5.06 -0.26
CA HIS A 115 -3.37 -5.83 0.94
C HIS A 115 -4.75 -5.50 1.52
N PHE A 116 -5.26 -4.28 1.31
CA PHE A 116 -6.50 -3.80 1.96
C PHE A 116 -7.60 -3.41 0.96
N TYR A 117 -7.33 -3.41 -0.34
CA TYR A 117 -8.39 -3.17 -1.32
C TYR A 117 -9.32 -4.39 -1.44
N THR A 118 -10.62 -4.14 -1.23
CA THR A 118 -11.69 -5.12 -1.44
C THR A 118 -12.63 -4.64 -2.55
N PHE A 119 -12.91 -5.53 -3.50
CA PHE A 119 -13.91 -5.32 -4.56
C PHE A 119 -15.33 -5.57 -4.06
N THR A 120 -15.47 -6.11 -2.85
CA THR A 120 -16.75 -6.52 -2.29
C THR A 120 -17.59 -5.28 -2.02
N ILE A 121 -18.82 -5.30 -2.52
CA ILE A 121 -19.81 -4.29 -2.21
C ILE A 121 -20.62 -4.79 -1.02
N VAL A 122 -20.56 -4.06 0.10
CA VAL A 122 -21.33 -4.36 1.30
C VAL A 122 -22.29 -3.20 1.55
N ASP A 123 -23.57 -3.51 1.76
CA ASP A 123 -24.64 -2.53 1.88
C ASP A 123 -24.69 -1.49 0.72
N GLY A 124 -24.25 -1.90 -0.48
CA GLY A 124 -24.19 -1.04 -1.67
C GLY A 124 -22.94 -0.16 -1.76
N VAL A 125 -21.98 -0.35 -0.84
CA VAL A 125 -20.82 0.53 -0.67
C VAL A 125 -19.49 -0.24 -0.77
N ASN A 126 -18.47 0.38 -1.38
CA ASN A 126 -17.06 -0.03 -1.33
C ASN A 126 -16.13 1.19 -1.37
N VAL A 127 -14.84 0.97 -1.13
CA VAL A 127 -13.84 2.05 -1.07
C VAL A 127 -13.58 2.73 -2.43
N ALA A 128 -13.89 2.08 -3.56
CA ALA A 128 -13.72 2.68 -4.88
C ALA A 128 -14.75 3.78 -5.17
N GLN A 129 -15.90 3.74 -4.50
CA GLN A 129 -16.94 4.77 -4.61
C GLN A 129 -16.58 6.06 -3.84
N CYS A 130 -15.53 6.04 -3.00
CA CYS A 130 -15.05 7.21 -2.28
C CYS A 130 -14.54 8.35 -3.18
N LYS A 131 -14.31 8.09 -4.48
CA LYS A 131 -13.78 9.08 -5.44
C LYS A 131 -14.50 10.43 -5.38
N ASP A 132 -15.82 10.41 -5.20
CA ASP A 132 -16.67 11.61 -5.26
C ASP A 132 -17.21 12.04 -3.88
N TRP A 133 -16.65 11.51 -2.79
CA TRP A 133 -17.11 11.83 -1.44
C TRP A 133 -16.42 13.08 -0.88
N GLU A 134 -17.12 13.85 -0.05
CA GLU A 134 -16.50 14.93 0.71
C GLU A 134 -15.96 14.33 2.01
N ILE A 135 -14.68 13.95 2.01
CA ILE A 135 -14.01 13.36 3.17
C ILE A 135 -13.03 14.40 3.74
N GLU A 136 -13.44 15.12 4.79
CA GLU A 136 -12.62 16.13 5.48
C GLU A 136 -12.06 15.61 6.81
N GLY A 137 -11.01 16.20 7.37
CA GLY A 137 -10.45 15.83 8.68
C GLY A 137 -9.28 14.84 8.67
N ASP A 138 -8.63 14.73 9.83
CA ASP A 138 -7.32 14.09 10.07
C ASP A 138 -7.42 12.64 10.61
N ASN A 139 -8.63 12.12 10.75
CA ASN A 139 -8.90 10.73 11.14
C ASN A 139 -10.36 10.41 10.83
N LEU A 140 -10.73 9.13 10.95
CA LEU A 140 -12.10 8.68 10.66
C LEU A 140 -13.12 9.39 11.56
N GLY A 141 -12.78 9.59 12.84
CA GLY A 141 -13.66 10.25 13.79
C GLY A 141 -13.99 11.69 13.41
N GLN A 142 -12.99 12.48 13.02
CA GLN A 142 -13.19 13.85 12.55
C GLN A 142 -13.98 13.87 11.22
N ALA A 143 -13.65 12.97 10.29
CA ALA A 143 -14.36 12.88 9.01
C ALA A 143 -15.84 12.58 9.16
N LEU A 144 -16.18 11.61 10.02
CA LEU A 144 -17.56 11.28 10.31
C LEU A 144 -18.29 12.43 11.02
N ALA A 145 -17.61 13.16 11.91
CA ALA A 145 -18.19 14.32 12.58
C ALA A 145 -18.57 15.45 11.59
N ASN A 146 -17.77 15.65 10.54
CA ASN A 146 -17.98 16.69 9.54
C ASN A 146 -19.08 16.37 8.52
N ILE A 147 -19.43 15.10 8.32
CA ILE A 147 -20.51 14.71 7.41
C ILE A 147 -21.85 14.90 8.12
N GLU A 148 -22.76 15.76 7.67
CA GLU A 148 -24.08 15.92 8.33
C GLU A 148 -25.05 14.76 8.02
N ASP A 149 -24.98 14.22 6.80
CA ASP A 149 -25.86 13.14 6.34
C ASP A 149 -25.51 11.80 7.00
N MET A 150 -26.43 11.29 7.81
CA MET A 150 -26.31 10.01 8.51
C MET A 150 -26.12 8.81 7.57
N LYS A 151 -26.69 8.85 6.36
CA LYS A 151 -26.45 7.80 5.37
C LYS A 151 -25.02 7.87 4.85
N ARG A 152 -24.53 9.06 4.45
CA ARG A 152 -23.14 9.24 4.00
C ARG A 152 -22.12 8.86 5.09
N ARG A 153 -22.42 9.15 6.37
CA ARG A 153 -21.63 8.66 7.51
C ARG A 153 -21.56 7.13 7.55
N GLY A 154 -22.72 6.47 7.43
CA GLY A 154 -22.81 5.02 7.40
C GLY A 154 -22.05 4.41 6.22
N ASP A 155 -22.22 4.97 5.03
CA ASP A 155 -21.55 4.53 3.81
C ASP A 155 -20.00 4.63 3.98
N LEU A 156 -19.49 5.74 4.49
CA LEU A 156 -18.04 5.90 4.74
C LEU A 156 -17.51 4.88 5.75
N LEU A 157 -18.24 4.68 6.86
CA LEU A 157 -17.85 3.70 7.86
C LEU A 157 -17.80 2.28 7.26
N THR A 158 -18.81 1.90 6.47
CA THR A 158 -18.85 0.60 5.77
C THR A 158 -17.66 0.44 4.82
N ALA A 159 -17.35 1.44 4.00
CA ALA A 159 -16.21 1.36 3.08
C ALA A 159 -14.87 1.15 3.81
N VAL A 160 -14.67 1.88 4.92
CA VAL A 160 -13.46 1.82 5.73
C VAL A 160 -13.34 0.49 6.48
N GLU A 161 -14.43 -0.01 7.05
CA GLU A 161 -14.47 -1.32 7.73
C GLU A 161 -14.18 -2.48 6.77
N GLU A 162 -14.72 -2.42 5.55
CA GLU A 162 -14.48 -3.46 4.55
C GLU A 162 -13.01 -3.47 4.10
N ALA A 163 -12.40 -2.30 3.94
CA ALA A 163 -10.98 -2.19 3.58
C ALA A 163 -10.04 -2.81 4.63
N THR A 164 -10.35 -2.71 5.93
CA THR A 164 -9.48 -3.26 6.99
C THR A 164 -9.73 -4.73 7.28
N ASN A 165 -10.75 -5.35 6.68
CA ASN A 165 -11.09 -6.75 6.89
C ASN A 165 -10.92 -7.55 5.57
N PRO A 166 -9.67 -7.80 5.11
CA PRO A 166 -9.42 -8.53 3.87
C PRO A 166 -9.80 -10.04 3.92
N ILE A 167 -10.62 -10.47 4.89
CA ILE A 167 -11.05 -11.87 5.08
C ILE A 167 -12.19 -12.22 4.11
N VAL A 168 -11.97 -12.01 2.83
CA VAL A 168 -12.62 -12.75 1.75
C VAL A 168 -11.55 -12.85 0.67
N ILE A 169 -11.37 -14.01 0.06
CA ILE A 169 -10.46 -14.27 -1.08
C ILE A 169 -9.07 -14.78 -0.68
N GLY A 170 -8.99 -16.05 -0.29
CA GLY A 170 -7.79 -16.85 -0.56
C GLY A 170 -7.40 -17.90 0.47
N GLY A 171 -8.27 -18.88 0.75
CA GLY A 171 -7.85 -20.19 1.26
C GLY A 171 -7.00 -20.22 2.54
N GLY A 172 -7.67 -20.16 3.70
CA GLY A 172 -7.14 -20.72 4.95
C GLY A 172 -6.29 -19.78 5.82
N TYR A 173 -6.97 -19.16 6.81
CA TYR A 173 -6.59 -18.98 8.23
C TYR A 173 -7.16 -17.65 8.75
N PHE A 174 -8.43 -17.66 9.19
CA PHE A 174 -8.92 -16.94 10.38
C PHE A 174 -10.35 -17.48 10.69
N PRO A 175 -10.52 -18.38 11.68
CA PRO A 175 -11.77 -19.10 11.93
C PRO A 175 -12.79 -18.29 12.75
N ARG A 176 -13.17 -17.08 12.31
CA ARG A 176 -14.17 -16.25 13.02
C ARG A 176 -15.21 -15.57 12.11
N LEU A 177 -15.57 -16.20 11.00
CA LEU A 177 -16.51 -15.64 10.01
C LEU A 177 -17.99 -15.60 10.45
N SER A 178 -18.40 -16.23 11.55
CA SER A 178 -19.80 -16.15 12.04
C SER A 178 -20.05 -15.01 13.03
N THR A 179 -18.99 -14.36 13.53
CA THR A 179 -19.09 -13.24 14.48
C THR A 179 -19.05 -11.87 13.82
N THR A 180 -18.49 -11.76 12.60
CA THR A 180 -18.27 -10.47 11.89
C THR A 180 -19.58 -9.82 11.43
N ILE A 181 -20.57 -10.61 10.97
CA ILE A 181 -21.89 -10.08 10.59
C ILE A 181 -22.66 -9.54 11.82
N ARG A 182 -22.39 -10.07 13.03
CA ARG A 182 -22.95 -9.54 14.28
C ARG A 182 -22.16 -8.34 14.83
N GLY A 183 -20.88 -8.20 14.49
CA GLY A 183 -20.01 -7.08 14.88
C GLY A 183 -20.31 -5.77 14.15
N MET A 184 -20.74 -5.83 12.88
CA MET A 184 -21.20 -4.66 12.10
C MET A 184 -22.37 -3.89 12.74
N LYS A 185 -23.05 -4.50 13.73
CA LYS A 185 -24.10 -3.85 14.51
C LYS A 185 -23.58 -3.05 15.72
N ILE A 186 -22.38 -3.33 16.22
CA ILE A 186 -21.86 -2.79 17.50
C ILE A 186 -21.27 -1.38 17.33
N LEU A 187 -20.93 -0.95 16.11
CA LEU A 187 -20.41 0.39 15.84
C LEU A 187 -21.46 1.38 15.30
N ARG A 188 -22.73 0.96 15.21
CA ARG A 188 -23.87 1.85 14.86
C ARG A 188 -24.30 2.78 16.00
N GLU A 189 -23.42 3.06 16.96
CA GLU A 189 -23.58 4.21 17.85
C GLU A 189 -22.68 5.35 17.35
N PRO A 190 -23.24 6.38 16.67
CA PRO A 190 -22.48 7.48 16.08
C PRO A 190 -21.85 8.44 17.10
N LYS A 191 -21.64 7.99 18.35
CA LYS A 191 -21.37 8.86 19.51
C LYS A 191 -20.06 8.56 20.24
N THR A 192 -19.35 7.48 19.92
CA THR A 192 -18.03 7.23 20.52
C THR A 192 -16.94 7.58 19.52
N THR A 193 -16.13 8.57 19.86
CA THR A 193 -14.99 9.09 19.08
C THR A 193 -13.78 8.15 19.00
N THR A 194 -13.92 6.90 19.46
CA THR A 194 -12.81 5.95 19.57
C THR A 194 -13.08 4.74 18.66
N TYR A 195 -12.44 4.73 17.49
CA TYR A 195 -12.44 3.60 16.57
C TYR A 195 -11.25 2.68 16.87
N ARG A 196 -11.23 1.50 16.23
CA ARG A 196 -10.06 0.64 16.24
C ARG A 196 -8.92 1.32 15.46
N GLU A 197 -7.69 1.15 15.91
CA GLU A 197 -6.50 1.77 15.30
C GLU A 197 -6.32 1.40 13.83
N ASP A 198 -6.70 0.18 13.41
CA ASP A 198 -6.66 -0.26 12.00
C ASP A 198 -7.63 0.51 11.09
N LEU A 199 -8.80 0.91 11.61
CA LEU A 199 -9.80 1.70 10.88
C LEU A 199 -9.33 3.15 10.65
N ASP A 200 -8.79 3.78 11.70
CA ASP A 200 -8.20 5.12 11.62
C ASP A 200 -6.92 5.15 10.79
N THR A 201 -6.21 4.02 10.69
CA THR A 201 -5.04 3.87 9.85
C THR A 201 -5.42 3.39 8.45
N TYR A 202 -5.42 2.10 8.14
CA TYR A 202 -5.46 1.61 6.74
C TYR A 202 -6.76 1.94 6.00
N GLY A 203 -7.91 1.70 6.64
CA GLY A 203 -9.19 1.81 5.95
C GLY A 203 -9.53 3.25 5.59
N PHE A 204 -9.37 4.18 6.54
CA PHE A 204 -9.58 5.61 6.29
C PHE A 204 -8.60 6.16 5.25
N ARG A 205 -7.32 5.77 5.34
CA ARG A 205 -6.29 6.15 4.35
C ARG A 205 -6.63 5.66 2.96
N LEU A 206 -7.12 4.42 2.82
CA LEU A 206 -7.52 3.88 1.53
C LEU A 206 -8.74 4.62 0.96
N ALA A 207 -9.73 4.97 1.81
CA ALA A 207 -10.89 5.76 1.39
C ALA A 207 -10.49 7.16 0.89
N LYS A 208 -9.62 7.86 1.64
CA LYS A 208 -9.03 9.13 1.20
C LYS A 208 -8.26 8.96 -0.10
N LEU A 209 -7.43 7.93 -0.22
CA LEU A 209 -6.64 7.70 -1.42
C LEU A 209 -7.51 7.59 -2.69
N PHE A 210 -8.63 6.87 -2.64
CA PHE A 210 -9.58 6.79 -3.77
C PHE A 210 -10.29 8.11 -4.05
N ASN A 211 -10.58 8.90 -3.02
CA ASN A 211 -11.11 10.26 -3.15
C ASN A 211 -10.16 11.22 -3.88
N GLN A 212 -8.86 10.94 -3.80
CA GLN A 212 -7.83 11.92 -4.04
C GLN A 212 -6.96 11.63 -5.27
N VAL A 213 -6.77 10.35 -5.60
CA VAL A 213 -5.93 9.91 -6.72
C VAL A 213 -6.83 9.37 -7.82
N GLU A 214 -7.19 10.24 -8.76
CA GLU A 214 -8.07 9.91 -9.87
C GLU A 214 -7.53 8.73 -10.70
N GLU A 215 -6.21 8.63 -10.87
CA GLU A 215 -5.58 7.55 -11.64
C GLU A 215 -5.97 6.15 -11.14
N LEU A 216 -6.33 5.97 -9.87
CA LEU A 216 -6.71 4.66 -9.32
C LEU A 216 -7.97 4.09 -9.96
N SER A 217 -8.95 4.95 -10.23
CA SER A 217 -10.22 4.57 -10.82
C SER A 217 -10.19 4.56 -12.35
N GLN A 218 -9.10 5.04 -12.96
CA GLN A 218 -8.97 5.04 -14.40
C GLN A 218 -8.81 3.60 -14.93
N PRO A 219 -9.40 3.30 -16.10
CA PRO A 219 -9.19 2.01 -16.75
C PRO A 219 -7.75 1.88 -17.27
N VAL A 220 -7.19 0.68 -17.13
CA VAL A 220 -5.93 0.28 -17.76
C VAL A 220 -6.10 0.27 -19.27
N GLN A 221 -5.22 0.99 -19.98
CA GLN A 221 -5.26 1.07 -21.45
C GLN A 221 -4.38 -0.01 -22.11
N ASP A 222 -3.19 -0.27 -21.56
CA ASP A 222 -2.24 -1.22 -22.14
C ASP A 222 -2.67 -2.68 -21.87
N PRO A 223 -2.96 -3.49 -22.91
CA PRO A 223 -3.34 -4.88 -22.74
C PRO A 223 -2.25 -5.74 -22.08
N LYS A 224 -0.98 -5.32 -22.13
CA LYS A 224 0.13 -6.05 -21.48
C LYS A 224 0.02 -6.04 -19.96
N ILE A 225 -0.57 -4.99 -19.36
CA ILE A 225 -0.86 -5.00 -17.92
C ILE A 225 -1.91 -6.06 -17.61
N LYS A 226 -3.01 -6.12 -18.40
CA LYS A 226 -4.07 -7.12 -18.23
C LYS A 226 -3.53 -8.54 -18.38
N GLU A 227 -2.67 -8.78 -19.37
CA GLU A 227 -1.96 -10.04 -19.56
C GLU A 227 -1.08 -10.39 -18.36
N ALA A 228 -0.27 -9.45 -17.86
CA ALA A 228 0.64 -9.68 -16.74
C ALA A 228 -0.08 -10.12 -15.45
N VAL A 229 -1.30 -9.62 -15.24
CA VAL A 229 -2.15 -9.96 -14.09
C VAL A 229 -3.13 -11.11 -14.38
N GLY A 230 -3.12 -11.64 -15.61
CA GLY A 230 -3.98 -12.73 -16.05
C GLY A 230 -5.47 -12.36 -16.04
N PHE A 231 -5.79 -11.15 -16.49
CA PHE A 231 -7.14 -10.62 -16.61
C PHE A 231 -7.59 -10.58 -18.09
N PRO A 232 -8.87 -10.85 -18.41
CA PRO A 232 -9.35 -10.80 -19.79
C PRO A 232 -9.12 -9.44 -20.46
N ILE A 233 -8.57 -9.44 -21.66
CA ILE A 233 -8.17 -8.21 -22.39
C ILE A 233 -9.38 -7.34 -22.74
N ASP A 234 -10.51 -7.98 -23.02
CA ASP A 234 -11.80 -7.41 -23.44
C ASP A 234 -12.62 -6.81 -22.29
N ARG A 235 -12.18 -6.94 -21.05
CA ARG A 235 -12.88 -6.41 -19.87
C ARG A 235 -12.20 -5.18 -19.32
N ASP A 236 -13.01 -4.28 -18.76
CA ASP A 236 -12.50 -3.12 -18.05
C ASP A 236 -11.84 -3.56 -16.74
N LEU A 237 -10.67 -2.98 -16.49
CA LEU A 237 -9.86 -3.23 -15.30
C LEU A 237 -9.35 -1.87 -14.83
N THR A 238 -9.65 -1.47 -13.60
CA THR A 238 -9.10 -0.22 -13.07
C THR A 238 -7.62 -0.39 -12.74
N ARG A 239 -6.86 0.70 -12.62
CA ARG A 239 -5.45 0.63 -12.20
C ARG A 239 -5.29 0.10 -10.77
N ALA A 240 -6.24 0.39 -9.88
CA ALA A 240 -6.26 -0.19 -8.54
C ALA A 240 -6.45 -1.71 -8.59
N ASP A 241 -7.41 -2.18 -9.39
CA ASP A 241 -7.66 -3.61 -9.59
C ASP A 241 -6.42 -4.32 -10.14
N ALA A 242 -5.78 -3.71 -11.13
CA ALA A 242 -4.58 -4.24 -11.75
C ALA A 242 -3.47 -4.44 -10.72
N LEU A 243 -3.23 -3.46 -9.84
CA LEU A 243 -2.24 -3.59 -8.76
C LEU A 243 -2.59 -4.71 -7.78
N HIS A 244 -3.85 -4.82 -7.37
CA HIS A 244 -4.29 -5.89 -6.47
C HIS A 244 -4.11 -7.29 -7.13
N TYR A 245 -4.56 -7.46 -8.37
CA TYR A 245 -4.36 -8.72 -9.09
C TYR A 245 -2.88 -9.02 -9.34
N PHE A 246 -2.09 -7.99 -9.60
CA PHE A 246 -0.65 -8.11 -9.77
C PHE A 246 0.00 -8.69 -8.50
N TRP A 247 -0.33 -8.16 -7.33
CA TRP A 247 0.10 -8.72 -6.04
C TRP A 247 -0.31 -10.19 -5.88
N LYS A 248 -1.59 -10.50 -6.10
CA LYS A 248 -2.12 -11.87 -5.97
C LYS A 248 -1.41 -12.88 -6.88
N ARG A 249 -0.95 -12.44 -8.05
CA ARG A 249 -0.29 -13.30 -9.06
C ARG A 249 1.22 -13.38 -8.87
N VAL A 250 1.85 -12.31 -8.41
CA VAL A 250 3.31 -12.19 -8.31
C VAL A 250 3.81 -12.51 -6.91
N GLY A 251 3.09 -12.14 -5.86
CA GLY A 251 3.47 -12.41 -4.46
C GLY A 251 3.85 -13.87 -4.23
N PRO A 252 3.00 -14.85 -4.56
CA PRO A 252 3.34 -16.28 -4.40
C PRO A 252 4.52 -16.78 -5.23
N LYS A 253 4.96 -16.02 -6.25
CA LYS A 253 6.13 -16.36 -7.10
C LYS A 253 7.45 -15.91 -6.51
N VAL A 254 7.42 -14.95 -5.58
CA VAL A 254 8.63 -14.36 -4.98
C VAL A 254 8.68 -14.50 -3.46
N ILE A 255 7.56 -14.89 -2.83
CA ILE A 255 7.45 -15.11 -1.39
C ILE A 255 6.90 -16.51 -1.09
N ASN A 256 7.45 -17.14 -0.06
CA ASN A 256 7.00 -18.41 0.50
C ASN A 256 5.86 -18.20 1.50
N ASN A 257 5.15 -19.27 1.87
CA ASN A 257 4.02 -19.21 2.82
C ASN A 257 4.40 -18.66 4.20
N ASN A 258 5.69 -18.69 4.57
CA ASN A 258 6.22 -18.13 5.81
C ASN A 258 6.63 -16.65 5.71
N GLY A 259 6.38 -16.01 4.56
CA GLY A 259 6.75 -14.61 4.30
C GLY A 259 8.20 -14.40 3.84
N ALA A 260 9.02 -15.44 3.76
CA ALA A 260 10.40 -15.33 3.28
C ALA A 260 10.47 -15.22 1.76
N TYR A 261 11.45 -14.49 1.22
CA TYR A 261 11.70 -14.44 -0.21
C TYR A 261 12.22 -15.79 -0.72
N LYS A 262 11.75 -16.15 -1.91
CA LYS A 262 12.23 -17.31 -2.65
C LYS A 262 13.63 -17.08 -3.20
N LEU A 263 14.46 -18.11 -3.17
CA LEU A 263 15.84 -18.06 -3.68
C LEU A 263 15.90 -18.19 -5.19
N GLU A 264 17.01 -17.74 -5.79
CA GLU A 264 17.27 -17.90 -7.22
C GLU A 264 17.19 -19.38 -7.62
N GLY A 265 16.48 -19.67 -8.72
CA GLY A 265 16.28 -21.02 -9.23
C GLY A 265 15.08 -21.77 -8.65
N GLU A 266 14.43 -21.23 -7.61
CA GLU A 266 13.12 -21.73 -7.17
C GLU A 266 12.05 -21.42 -8.23
N GLU A 267 11.03 -22.27 -8.33
CA GLU A 267 10.00 -22.19 -9.38
C GLU A 267 9.30 -20.83 -9.41
N GLY A 268 9.25 -20.23 -10.60
CA GLY A 268 8.55 -18.96 -10.85
C GLY A 268 9.27 -17.70 -10.38
N THR A 269 10.45 -17.81 -9.77
CA THR A 269 11.17 -16.65 -9.21
C THR A 269 11.63 -15.67 -10.28
N GLN A 270 12.30 -16.14 -11.35
CA GLN A 270 12.74 -15.27 -12.46
C GLN A 270 11.56 -14.58 -13.16
N GLU A 271 10.43 -15.29 -13.32
CA GLU A 271 9.20 -14.70 -13.84
C GLU A 271 8.67 -13.62 -12.89
N GLY A 272 8.73 -13.86 -11.57
CA GLY A 272 8.39 -12.89 -10.53
C GLY A 272 9.22 -11.62 -10.61
N LEU A 273 10.55 -11.73 -10.71
CA LEU A 273 11.46 -10.59 -10.86
C LEU A 273 11.13 -9.79 -12.14
N THR A 274 10.96 -10.47 -13.26
CA THR A 274 10.64 -9.85 -14.55
C THR A 274 9.30 -9.11 -14.48
N LYS A 275 8.30 -9.70 -13.82
CA LYS A 275 6.99 -9.08 -13.62
C LYS A 275 7.05 -7.87 -12.70
N LEU A 276 7.80 -7.93 -11.60
CA LEU A 276 8.04 -6.78 -10.72
C LEU A 276 8.67 -5.63 -11.49
N LEU A 277 9.72 -5.89 -12.28
CA LEU A 277 10.38 -4.90 -13.12
C LEU A 277 9.45 -4.35 -14.21
N PHE A 278 8.67 -5.21 -14.88
CA PHE A 278 7.66 -4.79 -15.85
C PHE A 278 6.68 -3.79 -15.23
N PHE A 279 6.06 -4.14 -14.12
CA PHE A 279 5.05 -3.30 -13.47
C PHE A 279 5.66 -2.01 -12.92
N ARG A 280 6.84 -2.12 -12.29
CA ARG A 280 7.58 -0.98 -11.74
C ARG A 280 8.05 0.02 -12.79
N THR A 281 8.31 -0.45 -14.02
CA THR A 281 8.76 0.39 -15.14
C THR A 281 7.64 0.77 -16.12
N HIS A 282 6.42 0.27 -15.92
CA HIS A 282 5.33 0.53 -16.85
C HIS A 282 4.83 1.99 -16.73
N PRO A 283 4.71 2.74 -17.85
CA PRO A 283 4.27 4.14 -17.82
C PRO A 283 2.95 4.36 -17.08
N GLU A 284 1.93 3.53 -17.36
CA GLU A 284 0.61 3.64 -16.70
C GLU A 284 0.63 3.34 -15.20
N MET A 285 1.64 2.63 -14.69
CA MET A 285 1.73 2.32 -13.26
C MET A 285 2.63 3.30 -12.50
N GLN A 286 3.27 4.26 -13.19
CA GLN A 286 4.18 5.21 -12.55
C GLN A 286 3.51 6.09 -11.48
N PHE A 287 2.18 6.27 -11.55
CA PHE A 287 1.43 7.03 -10.55
C PHE A 287 1.56 6.46 -9.13
N LEU A 288 1.77 5.13 -8.98
CA LEU A 288 1.99 4.48 -7.69
C LEU A 288 3.25 4.95 -6.98
N TYR A 289 4.22 5.45 -7.74
CA TYR A 289 5.55 5.82 -7.28
C TYR A 289 5.78 7.33 -7.35
N LYS A 290 4.74 8.15 -7.55
CA LYS A 290 4.85 9.60 -7.42
C LYS A 290 4.91 10.02 -5.93
N TYR A 291 4.48 9.14 -5.03
CA TYR A 291 4.36 9.40 -3.60
C TYR A 291 4.79 8.16 -2.78
N MET A 292 5.45 8.37 -1.64
CA MET A 292 5.80 7.36 -0.63
C MET A 292 4.62 7.05 0.28
N SER A 293 3.59 7.90 0.26
CA SER A 293 2.74 8.08 1.41
C SER A 293 1.64 7.02 1.59
N PRO A 294 1.45 6.56 2.84
CA PRO A 294 0.20 6.03 3.35
C PRO A 294 -0.66 7.11 4.05
N SER A 295 -0.23 8.37 4.19
CA SER A 295 -0.92 9.41 4.98
C SER A 295 -2.31 9.76 4.47
N GLY A 296 -2.65 9.50 3.20
CA GLY A 296 -3.98 9.83 2.68
C GLY A 296 -4.33 11.32 2.78
N TYR A 297 -3.34 12.18 3.03
CA TYR A 297 -3.48 13.62 2.92
C TYR A 297 -2.92 14.01 1.56
N LEU A 298 -3.82 14.26 0.62
CA LEU A 298 -3.49 15.16 -0.48
C LEU A 298 -2.83 16.39 0.10
N ASN A 299 -1.76 16.79 -0.57
CA ASN A 299 -1.24 18.13 -0.46
C ASN A 299 -2.42 19.11 -0.58
N GLU A 300 -2.77 19.78 0.51
CA GLU A 300 -3.54 21.00 0.41
C GLU A 300 -2.73 21.99 -0.43
N ASN A 301 -3.26 22.27 -1.61
CA ASN A 301 -3.32 23.56 -2.30
C ASN A 301 -2.78 23.53 -3.72
N LYS A 302 -3.66 23.28 -4.68
CA LYS A 302 -4.27 24.41 -5.41
C LYS A 302 -5.77 24.16 -5.57
N LYS A 303 -6.57 25.09 -5.05
CA LYS A 303 -7.92 25.33 -5.55
C LYS A 303 -7.93 25.15 -7.06
N LYS A 304 -8.92 24.42 -7.58
CA LYS A 304 -9.36 24.59 -8.97
C LYS A 304 -9.39 26.10 -9.26
N VAL A 305 -8.57 26.55 -10.19
CA VAL A 305 -8.77 27.84 -10.85
C VAL A 305 -9.95 27.67 -11.79
#